data_AF-A0A0U5FFW0-F1
#
_entry.id   AF-A0A0U5FFW0-F1
#
_cell.length_a   1.000
_cell.length_b   1.000
_cell.length_c   1.000
_cell.angle_alpha   90.00
_cell.angle_beta   90.00
_cell.angle_gamma   90.00
#
_symmetry.space_group_name_H-M   'P 1'
#
loop_
_entity.id
_entity.type
_entity.pdbx_description
1 polymer ?
#
loop_
_entity_poly.entity_id
_entity_poly.type
_entity_poly.pdbx_seq_one_letter_code
_entity_poly.pdbx_strand_id
1 'polypeptide(L)'
;MPQLQKQVDIAGHFAGLNFKQVPAAIQQPVGMKLNKDGKPNEMNATYRQMTEVRQTYPKGQVAVLNIIGDVGNHSDGTVDNASSLSLKYLVAARAKSYRVLKITGKDAQHSKLHNNAQVDKALINFLWGK
;
A
#
# COMPACT_ATOMS: atom_id res chain seq x y z
N MET A 1 12.54 -10.97 -21.57
CA MET A 1 12.32 -10.74 -20.13
C MET A 1 10.88 -10.33 -19.90
N PRO A 2 10.14 -10.92 -18.94
CA PRO A 2 8.78 -10.51 -18.60
C PRO A 2 8.71 -9.03 -18.18
N GLN A 3 7.57 -8.39 -18.44
CA GLN A 3 7.31 -6.98 -18.15
C GLN A 3 6.07 -6.83 -17.25
N LEU A 4 6.21 -6.19 -16.09
CA LEU A 4 5.09 -5.92 -15.18
C LEU A 4 4.08 -4.98 -15.86
N GLN A 5 2.79 -5.35 -15.83
CA GLN A 5 1.70 -4.55 -16.43
C GLN A 5 0.69 -4.05 -15.40
N LYS A 6 0.36 -4.87 -14.41
CA LYS A 6 -0.62 -4.58 -13.37
C LYS A 6 -0.07 -5.04 -12.02
N GLN A 7 -0.17 -4.18 -11.02
CA GLN A 7 0.23 -4.45 -9.65
C GLN A 7 -0.97 -4.25 -8.73
N VAL A 8 -1.24 -5.22 -7.86
CA VAL A 8 -2.22 -5.10 -6.79
C VAL A 8 -1.53 -5.39 -5.47
N ASP A 9 -1.67 -4.47 -4.54
CA ASP A 9 -1.20 -4.61 -3.17
C ASP A 9 -2.42 -4.61 -2.24
N ILE A 10 -2.49 -5.57 -1.32
CA ILE A 10 -3.56 -5.67 -0.32
C ILE A 10 -2.91 -5.53 1.04
N ALA A 11 -3.34 -4.55 1.83
CA ALA A 11 -2.83 -4.29 3.18
C ALA A 11 -1.30 -4.11 3.24
N GLY A 12 -0.70 -3.49 2.22
CA GLY A 12 0.75 -3.32 2.15
C GLY A 12 1.29 -2.49 3.32
N HIS A 13 2.41 -2.91 3.92
CA HIS A 13 3.01 -2.24 5.09
C HIS A 13 4.29 -1.47 4.71
N PHE A 14 4.23 -0.69 3.63
CA PHE A 14 5.41 -0.12 2.98
C PHE A 14 6.27 0.74 3.91
N ALA A 15 5.66 1.63 4.70
CA ALA A 15 6.40 2.48 5.65
C ALA A 15 6.51 1.86 7.06
N GLY A 16 6.30 0.54 7.16
CA GLY A 16 6.54 -0.25 8.35
C GLY A 16 5.29 -0.70 9.10
N LEU A 17 5.55 -1.36 10.23
CA LEU A 17 4.57 -1.96 11.13
C LEU A 17 4.72 -1.38 12.54
N ASN A 18 3.64 -1.34 13.33
CA ASN A 18 3.63 -0.71 14.66
C ASN A 18 3.57 -1.72 15.84
N PHE A 19 3.66 -3.03 15.58
CA PHE A 19 3.65 -4.05 16.65
C PHE A 19 4.94 -4.06 17.44
N LYS A 20 4.86 -4.62 18.66
CA LYS A 20 6.04 -4.95 19.45
C LYS A 20 6.88 -6.01 18.73
N GLN A 21 8.20 -5.93 18.84
CA GLN A 21 9.18 -6.90 18.34
C GLN A 21 9.42 -6.93 16.82
N VAL A 22 8.95 -5.93 16.04
CA VAL A 22 9.44 -5.81 14.66
C VAL A 22 10.85 -5.19 14.63
N PRO A 23 11.75 -5.63 13.73
CA PRO A 23 13.07 -5.03 13.60
C PRO A 23 12.99 -3.52 13.36
N ALA A 24 13.91 -2.76 13.96
CA ALA A 24 13.96 -1.30 13.81
C ALA A 24 13.99 -0.83 12.34
N ALA A 25 14.56 -1.64 11.44
CA ALA A 25 14.61 -1.36 10.01
C ALA A 25 13.22 -1.28 9.34
N ILE A 26 12.23 -2.01 9.86
CA ILE A 26 10.85 -2.10 9.33
C ILE A 26 9.79 -1.56 10.31
N GLN A 27 10.20 -1.06 11.47
CA GLN A 27 9.30 -0.40 12.41
C GLN A 27 8.74 0.87 11.77
N GLN A 28 7.44 1.11 11.91
CA GLN A 28 6.82 2.37 11.52
C GLN A 28 7.30 3.50 12.46
N PRO A 29 7.74 4.66 11.93
CA PRO A 29 8.08 5.82 12.75
C PRO A 29 6.89 6.29 13.60
N VAL A 30 7.18 6.71 14.83
CA VAL A 30 6.16 7.20 15.77
C VAL A 30 5.61 8.54 15.26
N GLY A 31 4.27 8.66 15.18
CA GLY A 31 3.64 9.90 14.72
C GLY A 31 3.80 10.16 13.21
N MET A 32 4.12 9.12 12.42
CA MET A 32 4.23 9.22 10.97
C MET A 32 2.95 9.79 10.33
N LYS A 33 3.13 10.78 9.47
CA LYS A 33 2.06 11.43 8.68
C LYS A 33 2.48 11.48 7.22
N LEU A 34 1.48 11.38 6.33
CA LEU A 34 1.70 11.52 4.90
C LEU A 34 1.36 12.95 4.45
N ASN A 35 2.13 13.48 3.50
CA ASN A 35 1.72 14.66 2.75
C ASN A 35 0.73 14.29 1.63
N LYS A 36 0.27 15.29 0.85
CA LYS A 36 -0.66 15.11 -0.28
C LYS A 36 -0.18 14.12 -1.35
N ASP A 37 1.13 13.95 -1.48
CA ASP A 37 1.78 13.06 -2.46
C ASP A 37 2.04 11.66 -1.89
N GLY A 38 1.64 11.42 -0.64
CA GLY A 38 1.84 10.15 0.07
C GLY A 38 3.23 10.01 0.67
N LYS A 39 4.04 11.08 0.72
CA LYS A 39 5.38 11.05 1.30
C LYS A 39 5.29 11.05 2.82
N PRO A 40 5.89 10.06 3.51
CA PRO A 40 6.05 10.12 4.96
C PRO A 40 6.94 11.29 5.41
N ASN A 41 6.57 11.96 6.50
CA ASN A 41 7.44 12.93 7.18
C ASN A 41 8.71 12.27 7.76
N GLU A 42 8.59 11.02 8.19
CA GLU A 42 9.69 10.18 8.66
C GLU A 42 9.64 8.82 7.95
N MET A 43 10.81 8.26 7.64
CA MET A 43 10.94 7.00 6.91
C MET A 43 11.77 6.02 7.72
N ASN A 44 11.40 4.74 7.74
CA ASN A 44 12.25 3.68 8.26
C ASN A 44 13.35 3.30 7.25
N ALA A 45 14.22 2.36 7.60
CA ALA A 45 15.36 2.00 6.77
C ALA A 45 14.94 1.37 5.43
N THR A 46 13.98 0.45 5.45
CA THR A 46 13.53 -0.22 4.23
C THR A 46 12.76 0.72 3.30
N TYR A 47 11.99 1.66 3.84
CA TYR A 47 11.32 2.67 3.01
C TYR A 47 12.34 3.60 2.34
N ARG A 48 13.43 3.99 3.02
CA ARG A 48 14.52 4.74 2.37
C ARG A 48 15.13 3.97 1.20
N GLN A 49 15.44 2.68 1.39
CA GLN A 49 15.93 1.82 0.31
C GLN A 49 14.96 1.77 -0.88
N MET A 50 13.65 1.64 -0.62
CA MET A 50 12.64 1.70 -1.69
C MET A 50 12.63 3.05 -2.41
N THR A 51 12.84 4.17 -1.71
CA THR A 51 12.91 5.50 -2.35
C THR A 51 14.14 5.70 -3.22
N GLU A 52 15.25 5.02 -2.94
CA GLU A 52 16.47 5.05 -3.76
C GLU A 52 16.24 4.34 -5.09
N VAL A 53 15.55 3.19 -5.07
CA VAL A 53 15.32 2.38 -6.29
C VAL A 53 14.04 2.73 -7.04
N ARG A 54 13.16 3.61 -6.51
CA ARG A 54 11.85 3.91 -7.12
C ARG A 54 11.92 4.42 -8.56
N GLN A 55 13.05 5.00 -8.98
CA GLN A 55 13.26 5.45 -10.36
C GLN A 55 13.38 4.30 -11.36
N THR A 56 13.61 3.07 -10.89
CA THR A 56 13.60 1.87 -11.73
C THR A 56 12.18 1.41 -12.08
N TYR A 57 11.16 1.92 -11.38
CA TYR A 57 9.76 1.57 -11.67
C TYR A 57 9.38 1.96 -13.11
N PRO A 58 8.78 1.07 -13.93
CA PRO A 58 8.51 1.36 -15.34
C PRO A 58 7.61 2.58 -15.53
N LYS A 59 8.10 3.58 -16.28
CA LYS A 59 7.39 4.85 -16.50
C LYS A 59 6.22 4.64 -17.48
N GLY A 60 5.02 5.00 -17.07
CA GLY A 60 3.80 4.97 -17.89
C GLY A 60 3.29 3.57 -18.23
N GLN A 61 3.85 2.51 -17.65
CA GLN A 61 3.53 1.12 -18.01
C GLN A 61 2.61 0.44 -16.99
N VAL A 62 2.96 0.47 -15.70
CA VAL A 62 2.26 -0.32 -14.68
C VAL A 62 1.03 0.40 -14.17
N ALA A 63 -0.14 -0.26 -14.24
CA ALA A 63 -1.33 0.17 -13.50
C ALA A 63 -1.25 -0.37 -12.07
N VAL A 64 -1.54 0.46 -11.07
CA VAL A 64 -1.45 0.10 -9.65
C VAL A 64 -2.81 0.24 -8.97
N LEU A 65 -3.22 -0.82 -8.26
CA LEU A 65 -4.35 -0.82 -7.33
C LEU A 65 -3.86 -1.13 -5.91
N ASN A 66 -4.03 -0.17 -5.01
CA ASN A 66 -3.70 -0.32 -3.59
C ASN A 66 -4.99 -0.52 -2.79
N ILE A 67 -5.19 -1.72 -2.26
CA ILE A 67 -6.37 -2.08 -1.47
C ILE A 67 -6.01 -2.00 0.01
N ILE A 68 -6.76 -1.18 0.75
CA ILE A 68 -6.54 -0.94 2.19
C ILE A 68 -7.80 -1.21 2.99
N GLY A 69 -7.63 -1.60 4.25
CA GLY A 69 -8.73 -1.74 5.21
C GLY A 69 -8.79 -0.58 6.20
N ASP A 70 -10.00 -0.20 6.60
CA ASP A 70 -10.23 0.75 7.69
C ASP A 70 -11.37 0.22 8.58
N VAL A 71 -11.01 -0.34 9.73
CA VAL A 71 -12.00 -0.84 10.72
C VAL A 71 -12.62 0.29 11.56
N GLY A 72 -12.31 1.56 11.26
CA GLY A 72 -12.87 2.75 11.91
C GLY A 72 -11.83 3.62 12.61
N ASN A 73 -10.55 3.24 12.57
CA ASN A 73 -9.45 3.94 13.24
C ASN A 73 -8.24 4.19 12.32
N HIS A 74 -8.46 4.26 11.00
CA HIS A 74 -7.40 4.42 10.01
C HIS A 74 -6.38 3.27 10.00
N SER A 75 -6.84 2.07 10.30
CA SER A 75 -6.06 0.83 10.26
C SER A 75 -6.98 -0.32 9.85
N ASP A 76 -6.41 -1.39 9.31
CA ASP A 76 -7.10 -2.67 9.14
C ASP A 76 -7.06 -3.52 10.43
N GLY A 77 -6.59 -2.93 11.55
CA GLY A 77 -6.36 -3.60 12.83
C GLY A 77 -4.95 -4.22 12.95
N THR A 78 -4.15 -4.19 11.89
CA THR A 78 -2.77 -4.70 11.84
C THR A 78 -1.85 -3.67 11.19
N VAL A 79 -2.16 -3.19 10.00
CA VAL A 79 -1.39 -2.18 9.28
C VAL A 79 -2.11 -0.84 9.37
N ASP A 80 -1.37 0.20 9.77
CA ASP A 80 -1.89 1.57 9.72
C ASP A 80 -2.02 2.03 8.27
N ASN A 81 -3.12 2.72 7.96
CA ASN A 81 -3.36 3.22 6.61
C ASN A 81 -2.30 4.22 6.15
N ALA A 82 -1.62 4.91 7.06
CA ALA A 82 -0.46 5.73 6.72
C ALA A 82 0.68 4.90 6.11
N SER A 83 0.90 3.66 6.60
CA SER A 83 1.89 2.76 6.03
C SER A 83 1.46 2.27 4.65
N SER A 84 0.20 1.84 4.50
CA SER A 84 -0.31 1.34 3.21
C SER A 84 -0.41 2.43 2.14
N LEU A 85 -0.89 3.62 2.50
CA LEU A 85 -1.03 4.73 1.56
C LEU A 85 0.30 5.34 1.12
N SER A 86 1.39 5.07 1.86
CA SER A 86 2.74 5.55 1.51
C SER A 86 3.27 4.97 0.20
N LEU A 87 2.67 3.90 -0.34
CA LEU A 87 2.97 3.38 -1.68
C LEU A 87 2.89 4.47 -2.76
N LYS A 88 1.95 5.41 -2.61
CA LYS A 88 1.75 6.51 -3.58
C LYS A 88 3.06 7.23 -3.89
N TYR A 89 3.88 7.52 -2.87
CA TYR A 89 5.14 8.24 -3.06
C TYR A 89 6.24 7.42 -3.74
N LEU A 90 6.13 6.09 -3.69
CA LEU A 90 7.06 5.18 -4.35
C LEU A 90 6.72 5.04 -5.84
N VAL A 91 5.43 4.91 -6.19
CA VAL A 91 5.06 4.48 -7.56
C VAL A 91 4.26 5.51 -8.37
N ALA A 92 3.46 6.38 -7.75
CA ALA A 92 2.40 7.11 -8.47
C ALA A 92 2.94 8.10 -9.52
N ALA A 93 4.10 8.71 -9.29
CA ALA A 93 4.71 9.64 -10.25
C ALA A 93 5.21 8.95 -11.54
N ARG A 94 5.34 7.62 -11.54
CA ARG A 94 5.86 6.83 -12.66
C ARG A 94 4.85 5.83 -13.19
N ALA A 95 3.91 5.37 -12.37
CA ALA A 95 2.87 4.43 -12.76
C ALA A 95 2.01 4.98 -13.91
N LYS A 96 1.47 4.09 -14.73
CA LYS A 96 0.42 4.41 -15.71
C LYS A 96 -0.84 4.94 -15.02
N SER A 97 -1.18 4.34 -13.88
CA SER A 97 -2.28 4.78 -13.03
C SER A 97 -2.04 4.32 -11.59
N TYR A 98 -2.58 5.06 -10.63
CA TYR A 98 -2.55 4.70 -9.22
C TYR A 98 -3.94 4.91 -8.63
N ARG A 99 -4.55 3.84 -8.11
CA ARG A 99 -5.88 3.88 -7.48
C ARG A 99 -5.79 3.28 -6.09
N VAL A 100 -6.57 3.85 -5.17
CA VAL A 100 -6.79 3.28 -3.84
C VAL A 100 -8.21 2.76 -3.77
N LEU A 101 -8.38 1.52 -3.30
CA LEU A 101 -9.66 0.99 -2.87
C LEU A 101 -9.62 0.84 -1.35
N LYS A 102 -10.44 1.62 -0.65
CA LYS A 102 -10.62 1.49 0.80
C LYS A 102 -11.83 0.60 1.08
N ILE A 103 -11.60 -0.48 1.81
CA ILE A 103 -12.64 -1.30 2.43
C ILE A 103 -12.86 -0.76 3.84
N THR A 104 -14.11 -0.63 4.26
CA THR A 104 -14.46 -0.04 5.57
C THR A 104 -15.33 -0.95 6.40
N GLY A 105 -15.25 -0.82 7.73
CA GLY A 105 -16.08 -1.55 8.68
C GLY A 105 -15.50 -2.90 9.09
N LYS A 106 -16.33 -3.77 9.68
CA LYS A 106 -15.88 -5.03 10.30
C LYS A 106 -15.21 -6.02 9.35
N ASP A 107 -15.44 -5.88 8.05
CA ASP A 107 -14.90 -6.75 7.00
C ASP A 107 -13.66 -6.15 6.32
N ALA A 108 -13.20 -4.99 6.82
CA ALA A 108 -11.95 -4.36 6.47
C ALA A 108 -10.77 -4.80 7.36
N GLN A 109 -10.99 -5.76 8.26
CA GLN A 109 -9.91 -6.28 9.10
C GLN A 109 -8.86 -6.99 8.24
N HIS A 110 -7.58 -6.87 8.63
CA HIS A 110 -6.41 -7.34 7.87
C HIS A 110 -6.58 -8.73 7.22
N SER A 111 -6.90 -9.75 8.01
CA SER A 111 -7.05 -11.13 7.51
C SER A 111 -8.28 -11.29 6.64
N LYS A 112 -9.34 -10.52 6.89
CA LYS A 112 -10.56 -10.54 6.08
C LYS A 112 -10.37 -9.90 4.72
N LEU A 113 -9.41 -9.00 4.52
CA LEU A 113 -9.15 -8.43 3.19
C LEU A 113 -8.79 -9.50 2.16
N HIS A 114 -8.23 -10.63 2.58
CA HIS A 114 -7.94 -11.79 1.72
C HIS A 114 -9.12 -12.75 1.52
N ASN A 115 -10.24 -12.53 2.22
CA ASN A 115 -11.47 -13.31 2.12
C ASN A 115 -12.66 -12.35 2.11
N ASN A 116 -12.69 -11.45 1.13
CA ASN A 116 -13.69 -10.40 1.02
C ASN A 116 -14.16 -10.28 -0.43
N ALA A 117 -15.44 -10.55 -0.66
CA ALA A 117 -16.04 -10.53 -2.00
C ALA A 117 -15.89 -9.17 -2.73
N GLN A 118 -15.84 -8.06 -2.00
CA GLN A 118 -15.57 -6.74 -2.59
C GLN A 118 -14.12 -6.63 -3.09
N VAL A 119 -13.17 -7.17 -2.33
CA VAL A 119 -11.75 -7.23 -2.72
C VAL A 119 -11.58 -8.16 -3.92
N ASP A 120 -12.17 -9.35 -3.88
CA ASP A 120 -12.10 -10.32 -4.98
C ASP A 120 -12.66 -9.74 -6.28
N LYS A 121 -13.84 -9.11 -6.21
CA LYS A 121 -14.43 -8.43 -7.35
C LYS A 121 -13.51 -7.32 -7.88
N ALA A 122 -12.99 -6.46 -7.01
CA ALA A 122 -12.09 -5.39 -7.43
C ALA A 122 -10.80 -5.92 -8.07
N LEU A 123 -10.22 -6.98 -7.50
CA LEU A 123 -9.04 -7.66 -8.02
C LEU A 123 -9.32 -8.23 -9.41
N ILE A 124 -10.44 -8.94 -9.57
CA ILE A 124 -10.83 -9.57 -10.83
C ILE A 124 -11.05 -8.51 -11.92
N ASN A 125 -11.83 -7.48 -11.62
CA ASN A 125 -12.10 -6.38 -12.52
C ASN A 125 -10.79 -5.67 -12.91
N PHE A 126 -9.88 -5.44 -11.96
CA PHE A 126 -8.62 -4.76 -12.24
C PHE A 126 -7.69 -5.60 -13.11
N LEU A 127 -7.52 -6.88 -12.80
CA LEU A 127 -6.59 -7.77 -13.51
C LEU A 127 -7.13 -8.19 -14.88
N TRP A 128 -8.41 -8.53 -14.99
CA TRP A 128 -8.99 -9.14 -16.19
C TRP A 128 -10.12 -8.35 -16.84
N GLY A 129 -10.62 -7.28 -16.24
CA GLY A 129 -11.72 -6.48 -16.81
C GLY A 129 -13.06 -7.21 -16.89
N LYS A 130 -13.24 -8.24 -16.06
CA LYS A 130 -14.48 -9.01 -15.93
C LYS A 130 -15.40 -8.42 -14.87
#